data_AF-A0A1B6B8R0-F1
#
_entry.id   AF-A0A1B6B8R0-F1
#
_cell.length_a   1.000
_cell.length_b   1.000
_cell.length_c   1.000
_cell.angle_alpha   90.00
_cell.angle_beta   90.00
_cell.angle_gamma   90.00
#
_symmetry.space_group_name_H-M   'P 1'
#
loop_
_entity.id
_entity.type
_entity.pdbx_description
1 polymer ?
#
loop_
_entity_poly.entity_id
_entity_poly.type
_entity_poly.pdbx_seq_one_letter_code
_entity_poly.pdbx_strand_id
1 'polypeptide(L)'
;MIKTLYVKLTPHPIFEVMGILSTGPEHVILLVPSNVHLNYDPNYLLTSIRKRSRATLLLQTIDFSNFDTVQKLLSGIHDQDGFLLSSMDTLEDLILFRKLSENHKNIFFIESDGDLWHLQDSKVENIATEELQLEDFFESIGGHIIHDEKKFYVHESYGTILSWIGQNYETWSKVKHILRRPNLTKSVSESASISVQNWVSESADKRAFQLWLDFLHSQNIIHIKRTSAKIIIHFSHHHFKEYFMKFGMWFEHMIYTLIKENQLLENLNTGVLFSWDTKQNLVKNELDVVGISGNRLVIISCKDTANISEHSLNEIALYTGELAEDSSLKIIATTMPLNQAHLIARAEALGIHLLHYNGDGDAFIQALKRLL
;
A
#
# COMPACT_ATOMS: atom_id res chain seq x y z
N MET A 1 26.28 20.26 7.03
CA MET A 1 26.29 19.08 6.16
C MET A 1 27.09 18.01 6.89
N ILE A 2 26.48 16.86 7.16
CA ILE A 2 27.11 15.78 7.94
C ILE A 2 28.10 15.04 7.04
N LYS A 3 29.29 14.74 7.56
CA LYS A 3 30.30 14.00 6.80
C LYS A 3 30.01 12.50 6.83
N THR A 4 29.98 11.91 8.02
CA THR A 4 29.65 10.49 8.21
C THR A 4 28.39 10.37 9.05
N LEU A 5 27.43 9.57 8.60
CA LEU A 5 26.26 9.19 9.39
C LEU A 5 26.39 7.74 9.85
N TYR A 6 26.38 7.55 11.17
CA TYR A 6 26.29 6.23 11.80
C TYR A 6 24.81 5.91 12.01
N VAL A 7 24.36 4.75 11.55
CA VAL A 7 22.95 4.40 11.57
C VAL A 7 22.79 3.04 12.26
N LYS A 8 22.12 3.01 13.41
CA LYS A 8 21.75 1.73 14.03
C LYS A 8 20.59 1.14 13.25
N LEU A 9 20.75 -0.09 12.75
CA LEU A 9 19.66 -0.77 12.04
C LEU A 9 18.64 -1.36 13.01
N THR A 10 17.37 -1.19 12.68
CA THR A 10 16.22 -1.86 13.30
C THR A 10 15.67 -2.97 12.40
N PRO A 11 14.74 -3.82 12.91
CA PRO A 11 14.07 -4.84 12.10
C PRO A 11 13.28 -4.29 10.89
N HIS A 12 12.92 -3.01 10.87
CA HIS A 12 12.18 -2.35 9.79
C HIS A 12 12.89 -1.06 9.33
N PRO A 13 13.63 -1.10 8.20
CA PRO A 13 14.65 -0.10 7.88
C PRO A 13 14.13 1.22 7.29
N ILE A 14 12.82 1.43 7.21
CA ILE A 14 12.26 2.50 6.38
C ILE A 14 12.60 3.90 6.93
N PHE A 15 12.64 4.05 8.25
CA PHE A 15 13.04 5.30 8.89
C PHE A 15 14.53 5.56 8.73
N GLU A 16 15.36 4.52 8.73
CA GLU A 16 16.78 4.61 8.43
C GLU A 16 17.01 5.09 6.99
N VAL A 17 16.24 4.57 6.01
CA VAL A 17 16.26 5.08 4.63
C VAL A 17 15.95 6.58 4.63
N MET A 18 14.82 6.96 5.22
CA MET A 18 14.36 8.35 5.25
C MET A 18 15.41 9.28 5.90
N GLY A 19 15.99 8.89 7.02
CA GLY A 19 17.01 9.68 7.71
C GLY A 19 18.30 9.84 6.92
N ILE A 20 18.73 8.77 6.24
CA ILE A 20 19.91 8.83 5.39
C ILE A 20 19.69 9.77 4.20
N LEU A 21 18.50 9.71 3.57
CA LEU A 21 18.17 10.59 2.46
C LEU A 21 18.07 12.05 2.91
N SER A 22 17.39 12.29 4.03
CA SER A 22 17.14 13.63 4.59
C SER A 22 18.41 14.33 5.09
N THR A 23 19.36 13.59 5.64
CA THR A 23 20.61 14.17 6.18
C THR A 23 21.70 14.34 5.11
N GLY A 24 21.58 13.66 3.97
CA GLY A 24 22.48 13.78 2.82
C GLY A 24 23.98 13.62 3.13
N PRO A 25 24.44 12.59 3.86
CA PRO A 25 25.83 12.44 4.26
C PRO A 25 26.75 12.00 3.12
N GLU A 26 28.05 12.25 3.23
CA GLU A 26 29.06 11.74 2.28
C GLU A 26 29.33 10.23 2.48
N HIS A 27 29.29 9.80 3.74
CA HIS A 27 29.52 8.42 4.15
C HIS A 27 28.42 7.94 5.10
N VAL A 28 27.99 6.69 4.95
CA VAL A 28 27.05 6.04 5.87
C VAL A 28 27.68 4.75 6.38
N ILE A 29 27.66 4.58 7.70
CA ILE A 29 28.05 3.35 8.37
C ILE A 29 26.80 2.74 8.99
N LEU A 30 26.30 1.68 8.35
CA LEU A 30 25.17 0.90 8.82
C LEU A 30 25.64 -0.08 9.90
N LEU A 31 25.16 0.13 11.12
CA LEU A 31 25.53 -0.63 12.30
C LEU A 31 24.50 -1.75 12.52
N VAL A 32 24.90 -2.98 12.21
CA VAL A 32 24.09 -4.18 12.37
C VAL A 32 24.22 -4.69 13.81
N PRO A 33 23.17 -4.65 14.64
CA PRO A 33 23.25 -5.18 16.00
C PRO A 33 23.47 -6.71 15.97
N SER A 34 24.48 -7.22 16.67
CA SER A 34 24.80 -8.66 16.66
C SER A 34 23.78 -9.54 17.38
N ASN A 35 22.95 -8.94 18.23
CA ASN A 35 21.97 -9.60 19.09
C ASN A 35 20.51 -9.37 18.65
N VAL A 36 20.28 -8.65 17.55
CA VAL A 36 18.94 -8.38 17.01
C VAL A 36 18.77 -9.16 15.71
N HIS A 37 17.66 -9.88 15.61
CA HIS A 37 17.26 -10.51 14.36
C HIS A 37 16.66 -9.45 13.44
N LEU A 38 17.31 -9.19 12.31
CA LEU A 38 16.75 -8.34 11.25
C LEU A 38 15.82 -9.17 10.37
N ASN A 39 14.70 -8.60 9.96
CA ASN A 39 13.73 -9.26 9.07
C ASN A 39 14.18 -9.24 7.59
N TYR A 40 15.36 -8.67 7.31
CA TYR A 40 15.90 -8.47 5.97
C TYR A 40 17.43 -8.63 5.96
N ASP A 41 18.00 -8.81 4.75
CA ASP A 41 19.44 -8.72 4.53
C ASP A 41 19.84 -7.24 4.42
N PRO A 42 20.76 -6.71 5.27
CA PRO A 42 21.20 -5.31 5.20
C PRO A 42 21.75 -4.87 3.84
N ASN A 43 22.17 -5.80 2.97
CA ASN A 43 22.59 -5.47 1.61
C ASN A 43 21.44 -4.96 0.72
N TYR A 44 20.19 -5.26 1.06
CA TYR A 44 19.02 -4.70 0.36
C TYR A 44 18.90 -3.20 0.59
N LEU A 45 19.06 -2.77 1.85
CA LEU A 45 19.12 -1.36 2.22
C LEU A 45 20.22 -0.60 1.47
N LEU A 46 21.42 -1.21 1.33
CA LEU A 46 22.49 -0.63 0.53
C LEU A 46 22.08 -0.40 -0.93
N THR A 47 21.32 -1.33 -1.50
CA THR A 47 20.88 -1.28 -2.90
C THR A 47 19.83 -0.20 -3.11
N SER A 48 18.85 -0.12 -2.20
CA SER A 48 17.81 0.91 -2.19
C SER A 48 18.43 2.32 -2.05
N ILE A 49 19.27 2.55 -1.02
CA ILE A 49 19.89 3.87 -0.78
C ILE A 49 20.75 4.32 -1.97
N ARG A 50 21.50 3.41 -2.62
CA ARG A 50 22.37 3.75 -3.77
C ARG A 50 21.61 4.29 -4.98
N LYS A 51 20.31 4.01 -5.09
CA LYS A 51 19.48 4.57 -6.17
C LYS A 51 19.16 6.04 -5.95
N ARG A 52 19.10 6.48 -4.69
CA ARG A 52 18.70 7.83 -4.29
C ARG A 52 19.83 8.68 -3.71
N SER A 53 20.94 8.08 -3.28
CA SER A 53 22.07 8.74 -2.66
C SER A 53 23.41 8.33 -3.28
N ARG A 54 24.37 9.27 -3.27
CA ARG A 54 25.77 9.04 -3.70
C ARG A 54 26.70 8.70 -2.53
N ALA A 55 26.16 8.57 -1.32
CA ALA A 55 26.95 8.27 -0.13
C ALA A 55 27.72 6.96 -0.29
N THR A 56 28.94 6.92 0.23
CA THR A 56 29.66 5.65 0.37
C THR A 56 29.04 4.89 1.54
N LEU A 57 28.64 3.65 1.31
CA LEU A 57 27.95 2.84 2.30
C LEU A 57 28.84 1.70 2.80
N LEU A 58 28.94 1.54 4.12
CA LEU A 58 29.66 0.47 4.80
C LEU A 58 28.74 -0.25 5.79
N LEU A 59 28.90 -1.56 5.91
CA LEU A 59 28.24 -2.38 6.93
C LEU A 59 29.24 -2.74 8.02
N GLN A 60 28.82 -2.59 9.28
CA GLN A 60 29.61 -2.99 10.43
C GLN A 60 28.71 -3.67 11.47
N THR A 61 29.08 -4.88 11.87
CA THR A 61 28.40 -5.56 12.98
C THR A 61 28.89 -5.02 14.32
N ILE A 62 27.96 -4.72 15.23
CA ILE A 62 28.26 -4.18 16.56
C ILE A 62 27.44 -4.91 17.61
N ASP A 63 28.10 -5.29 18.70
CA ASP A 63 27.43 -5.72 19.92
C ASP A 63 27.17 -4.49 20.81
N PHE A 64 25.93 -4.00 20.78
CA PHE A 64 25.51 -2.85 21.59
C PHE A 64 25.37 -3.18 23.07
N SER A 65 25.35 -4.46 23.46
CA SER A 65 25.38 -4.88 24.87
C SER A 65 26.78 -4.78 25.48
N ASN A 66 27.82 -4.75 24.65
CA ASN A 66 29.21 -4.63 25.08
C ASN A 66 29.64 -3.16 25.21
N PHE A 67 29.87 -2.73 26.46
CA PHE A 67 30.24 -1.36 26.78
C PHE A 67 31.53 -0.89 26.08
N ASP A 68 32.56 -1.73 26.00
CA ASP A 68 33.86 -1.39 25.40
C ASP A 68 33.74 -1.24 23.89
N THR A 69 32.94 -2.07 23.24
CA THR A 69 32.63 -1.96 21.80
C THR A 69 31.94 -0.63 21.51
N VAL A 70 30.92 -0.26 22.30
CA VAL A 70 30.22 1.02 22.15
C VAL A 70 31.14 2.20 22.43
N GLN A 71 31.97 2.14 23.48
CA GLN A 71 32.98 3.18 23.75
C GLN A 71 33.94 3.39 22.58
N LYS A 72 34.44 2.29 22.01
CA LYS A 72 35.34 2.34 20.86
C LYS A 72 34.66 2.95 19.63
N LEU A 73 33.41 2.59 19.36
CA LEU A 73 32.61 3.21 18.31
C LEU A 73 32.52 4.73 18.51
N LEU A 74 32.08 5.17 19.69
CA LEU A 74 31.88 6.58 20.01
C LEU A 74 33.17 7.41 19.90
N SER A 75 34.31 6.81 20.29
CA SER A 75 35.63 7.47 20.16
C SER A 75 36.04 7.72 18.71
N GLY A 76 35.46 6.99 17.75
CA GLY A 76 35.69 7.16 16.32
C GLY A 76 34.76 8.18 15.65
N ILE A 77 33.73 8.67 16.34
CA ILE A 77 32.77 9.65 15.80
C ILE A 77 33.34 11.06 16.00
N HIS A 78 33.56 11.79 14.92
CA HIS A 78 34.06 13.16 14.95
C HIS A 78 32.92 14.19 15.04
N ASP A 79 33.24 15.45 15.31
CA ASP A 79 32.24 16.51 15.57
C ASP A 79 31.39 16.88 14.34
N GLN A 80 31.87 16.53 13.15
CA GLN A 80 31.16 16.70 11.87
C GLN A 80 30.35 15.47 11.44
N ASP A 81 30.42 14.40 12.24
CA ASP A 81 29.68 13.16 12.02
C ASP A 81 28.36 13.19 12.81
N GLY A 82 27.40 12.38 12.39
CA GLY A 82 26.10 12.25 13.03
C GLY A 82 25.75 10.82 13.37
N PHE A 83 24.83 10.64 14.31
CA PHE A 83 24.27 9.35 14.64
C PHE A 83 22.75 9.37 14.47
N LEU A 84 22.21 8.46 13.66
CA LEU A 84 20.77 8.29 13.45
C LEU A 84 20.23 7.20 14.38
N LEU A 85 19.25 7.57 15.19
CA LEU A 85 18.44 6.69 16.03
C LEU A 85 17.01 6.69 15.49
N SER A 86 16.60 5.58 14.89
CA SER A 86 15.24 5.34 14.35
C SER A 86 14.27 4.74 15.38
N SER A 87 14.77 4.36 16.56
CA SER A 87 13.97 3.84 17.68
C SER A 87 14.65 4.16 19.01
N MET A 88 13.83 4.25 20.07
CA MET A 88 14.29 4.43 21.46
C MET A 88 13.62 3.44 22.42
N ASP A 89 13.22 2.28 21.89
CA ASP A 89 12.33 1.34 22.59
C ASP A 89 13.07 0.38 23.51
N THR A 90 14.40 0.31 23.41
CA THR A 90 15.24 -0.58 24.21
C THR A 90 16.08 0.18 25.22
N LEU A 91 16.48 -0.51 26.30
CA LEU A 91 17.41 0.05 27.27
C LEU A 91 18.75 0.39 26.61
N GLU A 92 19.18 -0.42 25.64
CA GLU A 92 20.38 -0.20 24.85
C GLU A 92 20.31 1.12 24.07
N ASP A 93 19.15 1.46 23.48
CA ASP A 93 18.95 2.73 22.78
C ASP A 93 19.05 3.92 23.72
N LEU A 94 18.44 3.83 24.90
CA LEU A 94 18.52 4.87 25.92
C LEU A 94 19.97 5.08 26.41
N ILE A 95 20.72 4.00 26.62
CA ILE A 95 22.12 4.05 27.01
C ILE A 95 22.97 4.69 25.89
N LEU A 96 22.74 4.29 24.64
CA LEU A 96 23.45 4.83 23.48
C LEU A 96 23.17 6.32 23.31
N PHE A 97 21.90 6.72 23.35
CA PHE A 97 21.46 8.12 23.31
C PHE A 97 22.13 8.97 24.38
N ARG A 98 22.11 8.48 25.64
CA ARG A 98 22.74 9.17 26.75
C ARG A 98 24.23 9.38 26.51
N LYS A 99 24.95 8.35 26.07
CA LYS A 99 26.39 8.45 25.78
C LYS A 99 26.69 9.40 24.63
N LEU A 100 25.90 9.36 23.56
CA LEU A 100 26.05 10.30 22.43
C LEU A 100 25.88 11.75 22.91
N SER A 101 24.88 11.98 23.78
CA SER A 101 24.59 13.30 24.35
C SER A 101 25.70 13.78 25.29
N GLU A 102 26.19 12.93 26.18
CA GLU A 102 27.32 13.24 27.09
C GLU A 102 28.62 13.57 26.32
N ASN A 103 28.76 13.06 25.09
CA ASN A 103 29.90 13.32 24.22
C ASN A 103 29.65 14.41 23.17
N HIS A 104 28.56 15.19 23.32
CA HIS A 104 28.23 16.33 22.46
C HIS A 104 28.18 15.98 20.95
N LYS A 105 27.72 14.77 20.61
CA LYS A 105 27.60 14.33 19.21
C LYS A 105 26.34 14.87 18.55
N ASN A 106 26.37 14.99 17.22
CA ASN A 106 25.15 15.28 16.45
C ASN A 106 24.28 14.02 16.46
N ILE A 107 23.06 14.16 16.97
CA ILE A 107 22.10 13.06 17.07
C ILE A 107 20.91 13.41 16.20
N PHE A 108 20.50 12.46 15.37
CA PHE A 108 19.30 12.52 14.55
C PHE A 108 18.31 11.50 15.09
N PHE A 109 17.07 11.91 15.29
CA PHE A 109 15.98 11.05 15.74
C PHE A 109 14.82 11.15 14.76
N ILE A 110 14.22 10.01 14.43
CA ILE A 110 13.05 9.95 13.56
C ILE A 110 11.86 9.43 14.34
N GLU A 111 10.78 10.19 14.32
CA GLU A 111 9.51 9.78 14.87
C GLU A 111 8.69 8.96 13.87
N SER A 112 7.75 8.16 14.38
CA SER A 112 6.91 7.27 13.59
C SER A 112 5.99 7.98 12.60
N ASP A 113 5.73 9.27 12.82
CA ASP A 113 4.98 10.14 11.92
C ASP A 113 5.82 10.70 10.76
N GLY A 114 7.13 10.46 10.81
CA GLY A 114 8.08 10.88 9.79
C GLY A 114 8.92 12.08 10.19
N ASP A 115 8.70 12.72 11.35
CA ASP A 115 9.45 13.90 11.74
C ASP A 115 10.91 13.56 12.08
N LEU A 116 11.85 14.32 11.50
CA LEU A 116 13.28 14.20 11.77
C LEU A 116 13.75 15.34 12.68
N TRP A 117 14.30 14.98 13.82
CA TRP A 117 14.84 15.90 14.80
C TRP A 117 16.35 15.81 14.86
N HIS A 118 17.01 16.96 14.91
CA HIS A 118 18.43 17.09 15.14
C HIS A 118 18.71 17.68 16.51
N LEU A 119 19.51 16.95 17.30
CA LEU A 119 19.95 17.33 18.63
C LEU A 119 21.46 17.54 18.62
N GLN A 120 21.88 18.74 19.00
CA GLN A 120 23.29 19.10 19.21
C GLN A 120 23.40 20.10 20.37
N ASP A 121 24.29 19.85 21.33
CA ASP A 121 24.55 20.76 22.47
C ASP A 121 23.29 21.26 23.19
N SER A 122 22.34 20.36 23.44
CA SER A 122 21.03 20.65 24.06
C SER A 122 20.09 21.53 23.24
N LYS A 123 20.41 21.81 21.97
CA LYS A 123 19.48 22.42 21.00
C LYS A 123 18.81 21.34 20.20
N VAL A 124 17.50 21.46 20.04
CA VAL A 124 16.66 20.56 19.25
C VAL A 124 16.05 21.38 18.13
N GLU A 125 16.19 20.89 16.90
CA GLU A 125 15.54 21.47 15.73
C GLU A 125 14.88 20.36 14.90
N ASN A 126 13.71 20.64 14.34
CA ASN A 126 13.09 19.79 13.33
C ASN A 126 13.75 20.11 11.98
N ILE A 127 14.09 19.06 11.23
CA ILE A 127 14.68 19.16 9.91
C ILE A 127 13.71 18.57 8.90
N ALA A 128 13.58 19.23 7.75
CA ALA A 128 12.79 18.73 6.64
C ALA A 128 13.21 17.31 6.24
N THR A 129 12.22 16.44 6.08
CA THR A 129 12.43 15.08 5.63
C THR A 129 12.27 14.94 4.13
N GLU A 130 13.09 14.09 3.53
CA GLU A 130 12.90 13.64 2.17
C GLU A 130 11.64 12.77 2.07
N GLU A 131 10.88 12.98 0.99
CA GLU A 131 9.69 12.19 0.69
C GLU A 131 10.09 10.76 0.27
N LEU A 132 9.48 9.78 0.90
CA LEU A 132 9.62 8.37 0.53
C LEU A 132 8.84 8.07 -0.75
N GLN A 133 9.38 7.16 -1.55
CA GLN A 133 8.72 6.57 -2.72
C GLN A 133 8.22 5.18 -2.37
N LEU A 134 7.25 4.66 -3.15
CA LEU A 134 6.73 3.30 -2.89
C LEU A 134 7.85 2.27 -2.95
N GLU A 135 8.77 2.42 -3.90
CA GLU A 135 9.93 1.57 -4.09
C GLU A 135 10.81 1.49 -2.83
N ASP A 136 10.92 2.54 -2.04
CA ASP A 136 11.73 2.53 -0.81
C ASP A 136 11.20 1.52 0.22
N PHE A 137 9.87 1.39 0.34
CA PHE A 137 9.23 0.41 1.22
C PHE A 137 9.50 -1.03 0.79
N PHE A 138 9.43 -1.32 -0.51
CA PHE A 138 9.65 -2.68 -1.00
C PHE A 138 11.14 -3.03 -1.04
N GLU A 139 11.98 -2.14 -1.55
CA GLU A 139 13.38 -2.44 -1.83
C GLU A 139 14.25 -2.47 -0.56
N SER A 140 13.89 -1.71 0.47
CA SER A 140 14.64 -1.69 1.73
C SER A 140 14.63 -3.04 2.45
N ILE A 141 13.59 -3.84 2.24
CA ILE A 141 13.48 -5.22 2.75
C ILE A 141 13.85 -6.30 1.71
N GLY A 142 14.28 -5.91 0.51
CA GLY A 142 14.68 -6.83 -0.56
C GLY A 142 13.56 -7.29 -1.47
N GLY A 143 12.39 -6.67 -1.39
CA GLY A 143 11.29 -6.84 -2.32
C GLY A 143 11.38 -5.91 -3.53
N HIS A 144 10.46 -6.09 -4.47
CA HIS A 144 10.28 -5.16 -5.59
C HIS A 144 8.87 -5.27 -6.19
N ILE A 145 8.44 -4.16 -6.79
CA ILE A 145 7.22 -4.11 -7.60
C ILE A 145 7.51 -4.74 -8.97
N ILE A 146 6.69 -5.72 -9.36
CA ILE A 146 6.79 -6.40 -10.66
C ILE A 146 6.03 -5.61 -11.73
N HIS A 147 4.77 -5.25 -11.43
CA HIS A 147 3.95 -4.38 -12.26
C HIS A 147 2.76 -3.82 -11.47
N ASP A 148 2.06 -2.87 -12.08
CA ASP A 148 0.80 -2.30 -11.59
C ASP A 148 -0.26 -2.28 -12.71
N GLU A 149 -1.52 -2.08 -12.32
CA GLU A 149 -2.67 -1.97 -13.23
C GLU A 149 -3.02 -0.51 -13.58
N LYS A 150 -2.17 0.46 -13.21
CA LYS A 150 -2.45 1.89 -13.38
C LYS A 150 -2.76 2.23 -14.83
N LYS A 151 -1.97 1.68 -15.77
CA LYS A 151 -2.14 1.89 -17.22
C LYS A 151 -3.43 1.29 -17.75
N PHE A 152 -3.86 0.15 -17.22
CA PHE A 152 -5.10 -0.49 -17.60
C PHE A 152 -6.31 0.41 -17.29
N TYR A 153 -6.27 1.12 -16.16
CA TYR A 153 -7.33 2.03 -15.71
C TYR A 153 -7.41 3.39 -16.43
N VAL A 154 -6.44 3.76 -17.27
CA VAL A 154 -6.46 5.06 -17.97
C VAL A 154 -7.36 5.07 -19.23
N HIS A 155 -7.86 3.93 -19.68
CA HIS A 155 -8.69 3.90 -20.89
C HIS A 155 -9.95 4.78 -20.75
N GLU A 156 -10.20 5.67 -21.73
CA GLU A 156 -11.24 6.71 -21.66
C GLU A 156 -12.63 6.17 -21.31
N SER A 157 -13.00 5.01 -21.84
CA SER A 157 -14.30 4.37 -21.59
C SER A 157 -14.50 4.00 -20.12
N TYR A 158 -13.45 3.75 -19.34
CA TYR A 158 -13.61 3.40 -17.94
C TYR A 158 -14.06 4.58 -17.09
N GLY A 159 -13.65 5.81 -17.42
CA GLY A 159 -14.16 7.01 -16.74
C GLY A 159 -15.69 7.11 -16.89
N THR A 160 -16.21 6.88 -18.10
CA THR A 160 -17.64 6.86 -18.35
C THR A 160 -18.35 5.70 -17.65
N ILE A 161 -17.75 4.50 -17.61
CA ILE A 161 -18.29 3.34 -16.89
C ILE A 161 -18.37 3.62 -15.38
N LEU A 162 -17.30 4.14 -14.77
CA LEU A 162 -17.25 4.45 -13.34
C LEU A 162 -18.25 5.56 -12.98
N SER A 163 -18.32 6.62 -13.78
CA SER A 163 -19.31 7.68 -13.60
C SER A 163 -20.74 7.14 -13.60
N TRP A 164 -21.05 6.26 -14.57
CA TRP A 164 -22.35 5.59 -14.61
C TRP A 164 -22.59 4.71 -13.38
N ILE A 165 -21.60 3.93 -12.96
CA ILE A 165 -21.69 3.06 -11.78
C ILE A 165 -21.96 3.91 -10.52
N GLY A 166 -21.23 5.00 -10.31
CA GLY A 166 -21.42 5.88 -9.14
C GLY A 166 -22.83 6.47 -9.11
N GLN A 167 -23.31 7.00 -10.23
CA GLN A 167 -24.66 7.58 -10.35
C GLN A 167 -25.79 6.54 -10.26
N ASN A 168 -25.49 5.28 -10.56
CA ASN A 168 -26.48 4.20 -10.64
C ASN A 168 -26.11 3.02 -9.74
N TYR A 169 -25.52 3.28 -8.56
CA TYR A 169 -24.92 2.24 -7.72
C TYR A 169 -25.91 1.13 -7.32
N GLU A 170 -27.16 1.47 -6.97
CA GLU A 170 -28.19 0.47 -6.66
C GLU A 170 -28.48 -0.46 -7.85
N THR A 171 -28.55 0.12 -9.06
CA THR A 171 -28.71 -0.63 -10.32
C THR A 171 -27.51 -1.52 -10.58
N TRP A 172 -26.30 -0.97 -10.43
CA TRP A 172 -25.05 -1.72 -10.57
C TRP A 172 -24.94 -2.88 -9.59
N SER A 173 -25.39 -2.69 -8.34
CA SER A 173 -25.44 -3.72 -7.30
C SER A 173 -26.27 -4.94 -7.73
N LYS A 174 -27.41 -4.71 -8.38
CA LYS A 174 -28.24 -5.80 -8.94
C LYS A 174 -27.56 -6.47 -10.13
N VAL A 175 -27.01 -5.67 -11.05
CA VAL A 175 -26.30 -6.15 -12.25
C VAL A 175 -25.11 -7.04 -11.89
N LYS A 176 -24.28 -6.65 -10.93
CA LYS A 176 -23.11 -7.45 -10.54
C LYS A 176 -23.53 -8.79 -9.97
N HIS A 177 -24.60 -8.82 -9.18
CA HIS A 177 -25.08 -10.04 -8.53
C HIS A 177 -25.54 -11.05 -9.60
N ILE A 178 -26.20 -10.54 -10.63
CA ILE A 178 -26.52 -11.25 -11.87
C ILE A 178 -25.27 -11.81 -12.59
N LEU A 179 -24.24 -10.99 -12.80
CA LEU A 179 -23.05 -11.39 -13.57
C LEU A 179 -22.26 -12.49 -12.86
N ARG A 180 -22.35 -12.53 -11.52
CA ARG A 180 -21.66 -13.50 -10.66
C ARG A 180 -22.32 -14.86 -10.55
N ARG A 181 -23.57 -15.01 -11.00
CA ARG A 181 -24.34 -16.26 -10.90
C ARG A 181 -23.92 -17.24 -12.01
N PRO A 182 -23.15 -18.32 -11.74
CA PRO A 182 -22.61 -19.19 -12.79
C PRO A 182 -23.68 -20.00 -13.54
N ASN A 183 -24.83 -20.21 -12.90
CA ASN A 183 -26.01 -20.81 -13.50
C ASN A 183 -26.70 -19.88 -14.52
N LEU A 184 -26.52 -18.57 -14.38
CA LEU A 184 -27.14 -17.55 -15.24
C LEU A 184 -26.16 -17.01 -16.29
N THR A 185 -24.95 -16.65 -15.87
CA THR A 185 -23.94 -16.00 -16.70
C THR A 185 -22.78 -16.97 -16.93
N LYS A 186 -22.45 -17.21 -18.20
CA LYS A 186 -21.33 -18.05 -18.62
C LYS A 186 -20.43 -17.29 -19.59
N SER A 187 -19.12 -17.32 -19.32
CA SER A 187 -18.10 -16.90 -20.27
C SER A 187 -18.17 -17.81 -21.51
N VAL A 188 -18.17 -17.21 -22.70
CA VAL A 188 -18.03 -17.96 -23.95
C VAL A 188 -16.54 -17.99 -24.25
N SER A 189 -15.91 -19.16 -24.08
CA SER A 189 -14.46 -19.37 -24.26
C SER A 189 -14.00 -18.88 -25.64
N GLU A 190 -12.79 -18.32 -25.70
CA GLU A 190 -12.13 -17.78 -26.91
C GLU A 190 -12.76 -16.53 -27.54
N SER A 191 -13.82 -15.98 -26.94
CA SER A 191 -14.44 -14.73 -27.41
C SER A 191 -14.51 -13.68 -26.29
N ALA A 192 -14.48 -12.41 -26.67
CA ALA A 192 -14.85 -11.29 -25.79
C ALA A 192 -16.37 -11.28 -25.56
N SER A 193 -17.00 -12.42 -25.24
CA SER A 193 -18.44 -12.54 -25.08
C SER A 193 -18.83 -13.28 -23.81
N ILE A 194 -20.02 -12.94 -23.30
CA ILE A 194 -20.71 -13.67 -22.24
C ILE A 194 -22.11 -14.05 -22.72
N SER A 195 -22.60 -15.17 -22.20
CA SER A 195 -23.98 -15.60 -22.41
C SER A 195 -24.73 -15.55 -21.09
N VAL A 196 -25.91 -14.96 -21.15
CA VAL A 196 -26.83 -14.83 -20.02
C VAL A 196 -28.08 -15.63 -20.38
N GLN A 197 -28.33 -16.72 -19.66
CA GLN A 197 -29.53 -17.54 -19.88
C GLN A 197 -30.77 -16.70 -19.65
N ASN A 198 -31.83 -16.94 -20.43
CA ASN A 198 -33.11 -16.27 -20.21
C ASN A 198 -33.59 -16.63 -18.81
N TRP A 199 -33.46 -15.71 -17.88
CA TRP A 199 -33.94 -15.91 -16.53
C TRP A 199 -35.32 -15.31 -16.39
N VAL A 200 -36.12 -15.91 -15.50
CA VAL A 200 -37.32 -15.30 -14.96
C VAL A 200 -36.89 -14.66 -13.65
N SER A 201 -36.42 -13.41 -13.70
CA SER A 201 -36.11 -12.62 -12.50
C SER A 201 -37.32 -11.76 -12.16
N GLU A 202 -37.31 -11.21 -10.96
CA GLU A 202 -38.13 -10.06 -10.60
C GLU A 202 -38.00 -8.94 -11.65
N SER A 203 -39.08 -8.19 -11.84
CA SER A 203 -39.16 -7.10 -12.83
C SER A 203 -38.08 -6.03 -12.59
N ALA A 204 -37.67 -5.83 -11.34
CA ALA A 204 -36.64 -4.88 -10.93
C ALA A 204 -35.24 -5.29 -11.42
N ASP A 205 -34.83 -6.54 -11.22
CA ASP A 205 -33.54 -7.08 -11.69
C ASP A 205 -33.41 -7.01 -13.21
N LYS A 206 -34.49 -7.34 -13.92
CA LYS A 206 -34.53 -7.27 -15.39
C LYS A 206 -34.39 -5.83 -15.88
N ARG A 207 -35.07 -4.88 -15.21
CA ARG A 207 -34.94 -3.45 -15.53
C ARG A 207 -33.51 -2.96 -15.28
N ALA A 208 -32.92 -3.31 -14.13
CA ALA A 208 -31.55 -2.93 -13.80
C ALA A 208 -30.54 -3.45 -14.84
N PHE A 209 -30.67 -4.72 -15.22
CA PHE A 209 -29.84 -5.33 -16.25
C PHE A 209 -30.02 -4.67 -17.61
N GLN A 210 -31.27 -4.35 -17.99
CA GLN A 210 -31.54 -3.67 -19.27
C GLN A 210 -30.94 -2.25 -19.30
N LEU A 211 -31.02 -1.49 -18.20
CA LEU A 211 -30.39 -0.16 -18.10
C LEU A 211 -28.86 -0.24 -18.28
N TRP A 212 -28.20 -1.24 -17.69
CA TRP A 212 -26.77 -1.47 -17.89
C TRP A 212 -26.44 -1.83 -19.34
N LEU A 213 -27.24 -2.71 -19.97
CA LEU A 213 -27.08 -3.06 -21.37
C LEU A 213 -27.26 -1.85 -22.30
N ASP A 214 -28.28 -1.04 -22.06
CA ASP A 214 -28.57 0.15 -22.86
C ASP A 214 -27.44 1.18 -22.74
N PHE A 215 -26.93 1.38 -21.52
CA PHE A 215 -25.75 2.20 -21.27
C PHE A 215 -24.54 1.71 -22.07
N LEU A 216 -24.11 0.45 -21.87
CA LEU A 216 -22.93 -0.08 -22.55
C LEU A 216 -23.07 -0.08 -24.09
N HIS A 217 -24.28 -0.34 -24.59
CA HIS A 217 -24.55 -0.29 -26.02
C HIS A 217 -24.46 1.15 -26.56
N SER A 218 -24.98 2.14 -25.83
CA SER A 218 -24.87 3.56 -26.20
C SER A 218 -23.42 4.05 -26.28
N GLN A 219 -22.52 3.43 -25.50
CA GLN A 219 -21.09 3.73 -25.47
C GLN A 219 -20.27 2.88 -26.46
N ASN A 220 -20.92 2.08 -27.33
CA ASN A 220 -20.27 1.13 -28.24
C ASN A 220 -19.33 0.13 -27.52
N ILE A 221 -19.58 -0.16 -26.24
CA ILE A 221 -18.80 -1.14 -25.45
C ILE A 221 -19.28 -2.55 -25.75
N ILE A 222 -20.56 -2.73 -26.10
CA ILE A 222 -21.14 -4.05 -26.39
C ILE A 222 -22.03 -4.06 -27.64
N HIS A 223 -22.15 -5.25 -28.22
CA HIS A 223 -23.21 -5.64 -29.15
C HIS A 223 -24.01 -6.81 -28.57
N ILE A 224 -25.33 -6.81 -28.78
CA ILE A 224 -26.23 -7.77 -28.15
C ILE A 224 -26.90 -8.62 -29.22
N LYS A 225 -26.84 -9.95 -29.06
CA LYS A 225 -27.66 -10.90 -29.81
C LYS A 225 -28.66 -11.57 -28.86
N ARG A 226 -29.94 -11.49 -29.18
CA ARG A 226 -31.02 -12.09 -28.39
C ARG A 226 -31.57 -13.33 -29.09
N THR A 227 -31.77 -14.40 -28.33
CA THR A 227 -32.57 -15.56 -28.75
C THR A 227 -33.73 -15.76 -27.77
N SER A 228 -34.63 -16.70 -28.08
CA SER A 228 -35.71 -17.08 -27.16
C SER A 228 -35.22 -17.64 -25.82
N ALA A 229 -33.97 -18.10 -25.75
CA ALA A 229 -33.41 -18.82 -24.59
C ALA A 229 -32.22 -18.13 -23.92
N LYS A 230 -31.62 -17.10 -24.53
CA LYS A 230 -30.47 -16.39 -23.94
C LYS A 230 -30.21 -15.03 -24.58
N ILE A 231 -29.47 -14.20 -23.85
CA ILE A 231 -28.82 -12.99 -24.36
C ILE A 231 -27.33 -13.31 -24.50
N ILE A 232 -26.76 -13.02 -25.66
CA ILE A 232 -25.32 -13.07 -25.90
C ILE A 232 -24.83 -11.63 -25.99
N ILE A 233 -23.90 -11.27 -25.11
CA ILE A 233 -23.28 -9.95 -25.04
C ILE A 233 -21.87 -10.10 -25.59
N HIS A 234 -21.58 -9.40 -26.69
CA HIS A 234 -20.27 -9.32 -27.30
C HIS A 234 -19.64 -7.99 -26.89
N PHE A 235 -18.58 -8.02 -26.11
CA PHE A 235 -17.77 -6.85 -25.79
C PHE A 235 -16.94 -6.46 -27.01
N SER A 236 -16.77 -5.16 -27.23
CA SER A 236 -15.93 -4.64 -28.31
C SER A 236 -14.48 -5.06 -28.17
N HIS A 237 -14.01 -5.23 -26.93
CA HIS A 237 -12.66 -5.65 -26.59
C HIS A 237 -12.65 -6.61 -25.39
N HIS A 238 -11.61 -7.45 -25.32
CA HIS A 238 -11.47 -8.46 -24.26
C HIS A 238 -11.36 -7.84 -22.86
N HIS A 239 -10.65 -6.71 -22.73
CA HIS A 239 -10.44 -6.07 -21.43
C HIS A 239 -11.76 -5.61 -20.78
N PHE A 240 -12.78 -5.23 -21.55
CA PHE A 240 -14.09 -4.89 -20.98
C PHE A 240 -14.78 -6.12 -20.40
N LYS A 241 -14.70 -7.26 -21.09
CA LYS A 241 -15.19 -8.53 -20.56
C LYS A 241 -14.49 -8.85 -19.24
N GLU A 242 -13.17 -8.75 -19.19
CA GLU A 242 -12.38 -8.99 -17.98
C GLU A 242 -12.79 -8.04 -16.85
N TYR A 243 -12.92 -6.74 -17.13
CA TYR A 243 -13.31 -5.73 -16.15
C TYR A 243 -14.65 -6.02 -15.47
N PHE A 244 -15.65 -6.50 -16.20
CA PHE A 244 -16.96 -6.85 -15.64
C PHE A 244 -17.04 -8.26 -15.04
N MET A 245 -16.16 -9.18 -15.46
CA MET A 245 -16.22 -10.59 -15.06
C MET A 245 -15.21 -10.98 -13.98
N LYS A 246 -14.05 -10.31 -13.88
CA LYS A 246 -13.10 -10.51 -12.77
C LYS A 246 -13.69 -9.81 -11.53
N PHE A 247 -13.75 -10.53 -10.42
CA PHE A 247 -14.27 -10.01 -9.17
C PHE A 247 -13.41 -8.85 -8.68
N GLY A 248 -14.02 -7.81 -8.10
CA GLY A 248 -13.28 -6.73 -7.43
C GLY A 248 -12.79 -5.59 -8.33
N MET A 249 -12.41 -5.86 -9.59
CA MET A 249 -11.75 -4.88 -10.46
C MET A 249 -12.43 -3.50 -10.54
N TRP A 250 -13.75 -3.46 -10.74
CA TRP A 250 -14.45 -2.17 -10.84
C TRP A 250 -14.37 -1.38 -9.53
N PHE A 251 -14.35 -2.07 -8.39
CA PHE A 251 -14.33 -1.46 -7.08
C PHE A 251 -12.95 -0.92 -6.75
N GLU A 252 -11.90 -1.69 -7.03
CA GLU A 252 -10.51 -1.23 -6.96
C GLU A 252 -10.31 0.02 -7.81
N HIS A 253 -10.77 -0.01 -9.06
CA HIS A 253 -10.70 1.13 -9.97
C HIS A 253 -11.51 2.33 -9.45
N MET A 254 -12.70 2.10 -8.87
CA MET A 254 -13.50 3.16 -8.24
C MET A 254 -12.74 3.82 -7.09
N ILE A 255 -12.20 3.04 -6.16
CA ILE A 255 -11.45 3.57 -5.01
C ILE A 255 -10.19 4.31 -5.46
N TYR A 256 -9.42 3.73 -6.38
CA TYR A 256 -8.25 4.39 -6.98
C TYR A 256 -8.63 5.75 -7.60
N THR A 257 -9.72 5.80 -8.37
CA THR A 257 -10.17 7.02 -9.06
C THR A 257 -10.60 8.09 -8.07
N LEU A 258 -11.41 7.72 -7.07
CA LEU A 258 -11.86 8.65 -6.03
C LEU A 258 -10.66 9.30 -5.30
N ILE A 259 -9.67 8.51 -4.92
CA ILE A 259 -8.46 8.98 -4.24
C ILE A 259 -7.63 9.89 -5.15
N LYS A 260 -7.45 9.48 -6.42
CA LYS A 260 -6.70 10.23 -7.42
C LYS A 260 -7.32 11.59 -7.71
N GLU A 261 -8.63 11.63 -7.95
CA GLU A 261 -9.36 12.86 -8.26
C GLU A 261 -9.36 13.86 -7.10
N ASN A 262 -9.33 13.34 -5.86
CA ASN A 262 -9.25 14.14 -4.65
C ASN A 262 -7.81 14.41 -4.17
N GLN A 263 -6.80 13.93 -4.90
CA GLN A 263 -5.37 14.12 -4.61
C GLN A 263 -4.99 13.76 -3.16
N LEU A 264 -5.55 12.65 -2.65
CA LEU A 264 -5.38 12.29 -1.23
C LEU A 264 -4.08 11.59 -0.91
N LEU A 265 -3.49 10.91 -1.88
CA LEU A 265 -2.28 10.12 -1.70
C LEU A 265 -1.27 10.45 -2.79
N GLU A 266 -0.01 10.54 -2.38
CA GLU A 266 1.16 10.62 -3.22
C GLU A 266 1.54 9.21 -3.70
N ASN A 267 2.28 9.14 -4.82
CA ASN A 267 2.76 7.88 -5.40
C ASN A 267 1.65 6.82 -5.61
N LEU A 268 0.40 7.25 -5.82
CA LEU A 268 -0.76 6.36 -5.89
C LEU A 268 -0.70 5.36 -7.05
N ASN A 269 -0.78 4.08 -6.70
CA ASN A 269 -0.82 2.92 -7.58
C ASN A 269 -1.95 1.95 -7.20
N THR A 270 -2.22 0.97 -8.07
CA THR A 270 -3.34 0.02 -7.92
C THR A 270 -3.04 -1.27 -8.66
N GLY A 271 -3.57 -2.40 -8.18
CA GLY A 271 -3.28 -3.73 -8.70
C GLY A 271 -1.78 -4.00 -8.68
N VAL A 272 -1.09 -3.61 -7.59
CA VAL A 272 0.37 -3.70 -7.50
C VAL A 272 0.74 -5.14 -7.21
N LEU A 273 1.33 -5.80 -8.21
CA LEU A 273 1.93 -7.11 -8.05
C LEU A 273 3.38 -6.94 -7.62
N PHE A 274 3.75 -7.56 -6.50
CA PHE A 274 5.10 -7.45 -5.95
C PHE A 274 5.61 -8.78 -5.41
N SER A 275 6.93 -8.88 -5.22
CA SER A 275 7.58 -10.04 -4.58
C SER A 275 8.46 -9.61 -3.42
N TRP A 276 8.48 -10.43 -2.37
CA TRP A 276 9.32 -10.25 -1.18
C TRP A 276 10.77 -10.73 -1.39
N ASP A 277 10.99 -11.65 -2.32
CA ASP A 277 12.29 -12.29 -2.51
C ASP A 277 12.80 -12.08 -3.94
N THR A 278 13.82 -11.22 -4.04
CA THR A 278 14.57 -10.97 -5.28
C THR A 278 15.26 -12.21 -5.84
N LYS A 279 15.53 -13.25 -5.04
CA LYS A 279 16.29 -14.43 -5.49
C LYS A 279 15.44 -15.44 -6.24
N GLN A 280 14.14 -15.55 -5.95
CA GLN A 280 13.33 -16.65 -6.50
C GLN A 280 12.00 -16.22 -7.15
N ASN A 281 11.47 -15.00 -6.91
CA ASN A 281 10.18 -14.54 -7.47
C ASN A 281 9.01 -15.55 -7.29
N LEU A 282 9.12 -16.47 -6.32
CA LEU A 282 8.18 -17.58 -6.17
C LEU A 282 6.87 -17.15 -5.54
N VAL A 283 6.93 -16.19 -4.63
CA VAL A 283 5.76 -15.63 -3.95
C VAL A 283 5.45 -14.28 -4.57
N LYS A 284 4.27 -14.19 -5.18
CA LYS A 284 3.72 -12.98 -5.77
C LYS A 284 2.49 -12.57 -4.97
N ASN A 285 2.46 -11.32 -4.55
CA ASN A 285 1.40 -10.74 -3.75
C ASN A 285 0.80 -9.55 -4.48
N GLU A 286 -0.47 -9.25 -4.24
CA GLU A 286 -1.21 -8.18 -4.90
C GLU A 286 -1.71 -7.19 -3.85
N LEU A 287 -1.48 -5.89 -4.09
CA LEU A 287 -2.10 -4.81 -3.34
C LEU A 287 -3.11 -4.10 -4.23
N ASP A 288 -4.36 -4.06 -3.77
CA ASP A 288 -5.48 -3.50 -4.53
C ASP A 288 -5.27 -2.00 -4.83
N VAL A 289 -5.05 -1.17 -3.80
CA VAL A 289 -4.68 0.25 -3.92
C VAL A 289 -3.62 0.58 -2.87
N VAL A 290 -2.56 1.26 -3.29
CA VAL A 290 -1.44 1.65 -2.42
C VAL A 290 -0.97 3.06 -2.77
N GLY A 291 -0.60 3.83 -1.75
CA GLY A 291 -0.05 5.16 -1.91
C GLY A 291 0.62 5.63 -0.63
N ILE A 292 1.01 6.89 -0.61
CA ILE A 292 1.75 7.50 0.49
C ILE A 292 1.00 8.75 0.96
N SER A 293 0.93 8.96 2.28
CA SER A 293 0.44 10.20 2.89
C SER A 293 1.53 10.75 3.80
N GLY A 294 2.20 11.83 3.38
CA GLY A 294 3.45 12.27 4.00
C GLY A 294 4.54 11.21 3.78
N ASN A 295 4.97 10.53 4.85
CA ASN A 295 5.91 9.40 4.77
C ASN A 295 5.29 8.08 5.24
N ARG A 296 3.95 8.04 5.36
CA ARG A 296 3.19 6.87 5.78
C ARG A 296 2.68 6.08 4.59
N LEU A 297 3.02 4.78 4.53
CA LEU A 297 2.45 3.86 3.57
C LEU A 297 0.96 3.64 3.86
N VAL A 298 0.12 3.82 2.85
CA VAL A 298 -1.32 3.59 2.92
C VAL A 298 -1.67 2.42 2.02
N ILE A 299 -2.20 1.34 2.61
CA ILE A 299 -2.66 0.15 1.89
C ILE A 299 -4.16 0.02 2.06
N ILE A 300 -4.87 -0.07 0.93
CA ILE A 300 -6.32 -0.24 0.90
C ILE A 300 -6.65 -1.52 0.16
N SER A 301 -7.16 -2.52 0.88
CA SER A 301 -7.72 -3.72 0.25
C SER A 301 -9.22 -3.55 -0.04
N CYS A 302 -9.62 -3.83 -1.28
CA CYS A 302 -10.96 -3.61 -1.81
C CYS A 302 -11.76 -4.91 -1.83
N LYS A 303 -12.72 -5.06 -0.93
CA LYS A 303 -13.55 -6.27 -0.82
C LYS A 303 -14.97 -6.01 -1.33
N ASP A 304 -15.21 -6.43 -2.57
CA ASP A 304 -16.52 -6.36 -3.22
C ASP A 304 -17.35 -7.66 -3.10
N THR A 305 -17.21 -8.35 -1.98
CA THR A 305 -17.88 -9.63 -1.70
C THR A 305 -18.63 -9.56 -0.39
N ALA A 306 -19.64 -10.44 -0.24
CA ALA A 306 -20.55 -10.48 0.92
C ALA A 306 -19.83 -10.67 2.27
N ASN A 307 -18.64 -11.28 2.25
CA ASN A 307 -17.91 -11.66 3.45
C ASN A 307 -16.49 -11.08 3.35
N ILE A 308 -16.23 -10.01 4.10
CA ILE A 308 -14.88 -9.77 4.61
C ILE A 308 -14.52 -11.02 5.43
N SER A 309 -13.32 -11.54 5.26
CA SER A 309 -12.89 -12.75 5.97
C SER A 309 -11.74 -12.41 6.91
N GLU A 310 -11.55 -13.24 7.95
CA GLU A 310 -10.34 -13.16 8.78
C GLU A 310 -9.06 -13.29 7.95
N HIS A 311 -9.11 -14.06 6.87
CA HIS A 311 -8.00 -14.16 5.93
C HIS A 311 -7.64 -12.80 5.32
N SER A 312 -8.62 -12.01 4.92
CA SER A 312 -8.40 -10.65 4.39
C SER A 312 -7.79 -9.70 5.42
N LEU A 313 -8.20 -9.81 6.69
CA LEU A 313 -7.62 -9.02 7.78
C LEU A 313 -6.17 -9.43 8.06
N ASN A 314 -5.89 -10.73 8.09
CA ASN A 314 -4.56 -11.26 8.33
C ASN A 314 -3.61 -10.98 7.14
N GLU A 315 -4.10 -11.01 5.91
CA GLU A 315 -3.34 -10.71 4.70
C GLU A 315 -2.83 -9.27 4.71
N ILE A 316 -3.71 -8.28 4.91
CA ILE A 316 -3.28 -6.88 4.96
C ILE A 316 -2.38 -6.61 6.18
N ALA A 317 -2.64 -7.24 7.33
CA ALA A 317 -1.79 -7.13 8.51
C ALA A 317 -0.39 -7.70 8.27
N LEU A 318 -0.28 -8.83 7.54
CA LEU A 318 1.00 -9.41 7.16
C LEU A 318 1.76 -8.47 6.21
N TYR A 319 1.10 -7.99 5.16
CA TYR A 319 1.75 -7.14 4.15
C TYR A 319 2.28 -5.83 4.75
N THR A 320 1.47 -5.22 5.61
CA THR A 320 1.84 -3.99 6.31
C THR A 320 2.95 -4.23 7.32
N GLY A 321 2.87 -5.34 8.08
CA GLY A 321 3.91 -5.77 9.02
C GLY A 321 5.28 -5.88 8.37
N GLU A 322 5.37 -6.52 7.20
CA GLU A 322 6.63 -6.68 6.48
C GLU A 322 7.15 -5.37 5.89
N LEU A 323 6.28 -4.53 5.29
CA LEU A 323 6.69 -3.33 4.55
C LEU A 323 7.03 -2.13 5.42
N ALA A 324 6.28 -1.90 6.49
CA ALA A 324 6.32 -0.65 7.25
C ALA A 324 5.85 -0.80 8.70
N GLU A 325 5.70 -2.03 9.18
CA GLU A 325 5.20 -2.36 10.52
C GLU A 325 3.89 -1.57 10.86
N ASP A 326 3.83 -0.99 12.05
CA ASP A 326 2.68 -0.24 12.56
C ASP A 326 2.65 1.22 12.10
N SER A 327 3.70 1.69 11.43
CA SER A 327 3.70 3.04 10.85
C SER A 327 2.72 3.16 9.67
N SER A 328 2.33 2.06 9.03
CA SER A 328 1.41 2.06 7.89
C SER A 328 -0.07 2.26 8.25
N LEU A 329 -0.85 2.81 7.32
CA LEU A 329 -2.31 2.89 7.41
C LEU A 329 -2.95 1.71 6.66
N LYS A 330 -3.68 0.89 7.41
CA LYS A 330 -4.26 -0.38 6.93
C LYS A 330 -5.77 -0.19 6.77
N ILE A 331 -6.29 -0.27 5.54
CA ILE A 331 -7.71 -0.03 5.27
C ILE A 331 -8.30 -1.22 4.51
N ILE A 332 -9.50 -1.66 4.92
CA ILE A 332 -10.37 -2.47 4.08
C ILE A 332 -11.54 -1.61 3.63
N ALA A 333 -11.59 -1.33 2.32
CA ALA A 333 -12.76 -0.76 1.68
C ALA A 333 -13.70 -1.91 1.29
N THR A 334 -15.00 -1.78 1.54
CA THR A 334 -15.99 -2.79 1.16
C THR A 334 -17.26 -2.19 0.60
N THR A 335 -17.96 -2.93 -0.26
CA THR A 335 -19.32 -2.58 -0.70
C THR A 335 -20.41 -3.10 0.23
N MET A 336 -20.07 -3.94 1.20
CA MET A 336 -21.02 -4.58 2.09
C MET A 336 -21.16 -3.84 3.42
N PRO A 337 -22.35 -3.82 4.03
CA PRO A 337 -22.53 -3.29 5.36
C PRO A 337 -21.65 -4.01 6.39
N LEU A 338 -21.02 -3.24 7.28
CA LEU A 338 -20.18 -3.75 8.36
C LEU A 338 -21.06 -4.18 9.56
N ASN A 339 -21.61 -5.39 9.51
CA ASN A 339 -22.53 -5.90 10.54
C ASN A 339 -21.97 -7.07 11.37
N GLN A 340 -20.77 -7.55 11.06
CA GLN A 340 -20.15 -8.70 11.72
C GLN A 340 -19.25 -8.24 12.87
N ALA A 341 -19.81 -8.21 14.09
CA ALA A 341 -19.13 -7.69 15.29
C ALA A 341 -17.75 -8.33 15.56
N HIS A 342 -17.61 -9.64 15.33
CA HIS A 342 -16.33 -10.34 15.53
C HIS A 342 -15.23 -9.84 14.57
N LEU A 343 -15.58 -9.55 13.30
CA LEU A 343 -14.62 -8.99 12.35
C LEU A 343 -14.27 -7.55 12.67
N ILE A 344 -15.24 -6.76 13.13
CA ILE A 344 -15.00 -5.37 13.54
C ILE A 344 -14.01 -5.34 14.72
N ALA A 345 -14.26 -6.16 15.75
CA ALA A 345 -13.36 -6.27 16.90
C ALA A 345 -11.96 -6.78 16.50
N ARG A 346 -11.88 -7.72 15.54
CA ARG A 346 -10.59 -8.21 15.03
C ARG A 346 -9.84 -7.14 14.23
N ALA A 347 -10.55 -6.39 13.39
CA ALA A 347 -9.97 -5.29 12.62
C ALA A 347 -9.42 -4.21 13.56
N GLU A 348 -10.17 -3.82 14.58
CA GLU A 348 -9.73 -2.89 15.62
C GLU A 348 -8.46 -3.39 16.34
N ALA A 349 -8.44 -4.66 16.75
CA ALA A 349 -7.27 -5.27 17.40
C ALA A 349 -6.01 -5.34 16.51
N LEU A 350 -6.17 -5.25 15.18
CA LEU A 350 -5.08 -5.25 14.21
C LEU A 350 -4.75 -3.84 13.69
N GLY A 351 -5.44 -2.80 14.16
CA GLY A 351 -5.29 -1.43 13.66
C GLY A 351 -5.78 -1.25 12.21
N ILE A 352 -6.76 -2.05 11.77
CA ILE A 352 -7.32 -2.00 10.42
C ILE A 352 -8.60 -1.18 10.42
N HIS A 353 -8.63 -0.13 9.60
CA HIS A 353 -9.82 0.69 9.39
C HIS A 353 -10.75 0.06 8.36
N LEU A 354 -12.04 -0.02 8.68
CA LEU A 354 -13.06 -0.54 7.78
C LEU A 354 -13.88 0.61 7.20
N LEU A 355 -13.89 0.75 5.87
CA LEU A 355 -14.66 1.77 5.16
C LEU A 355 -15.74 1.13 4.28
N HIS A 356 -16.98 1.57 4.42
CA HIS A 356 -18.11 1.11 3.60
C HIS A 356 -18.39 2.09 2.46
N TYR A 357 -18.35 1.59 1.23
CA TYR A 357 -18.80 2.29 0.03
C TYR A 357 -20.20 1.81 -0.37
N ASN A 358 -21.19 2.69 -0.20
CA ASN A 358 -22.60 2.43 -0.50
C ASN A 358 -23.10 3.15 -1.76
N GLY A 359 -22.18 3.65 -2.60
CA GLY A 359 -22.47 4.50 -3.77
C GLY A 359 -22.23 5.99 -3.52
N ASP A 360 -22.09 6.42 -2.27
CA ASP A 360 -21.75 7.81 -1.93
C ASP A 360 -20.22 8.00 -1.92
N GLY A 361 -19.69 8.52 -3.03
CA GLY A 361 -18.26 8.80 -3.17
C GLY A 361 -17.78 9.91 -2.22
N ASP A 362 -18.59 10.94 -2.01
CA ASP A 362 -18.22 12.07 -1.14
C ASP A 362 -18.12 11.61 0.31
N ALA A 363 -19.10 10.84 0.80
CA ALA A 363 -19.06 10.28 2.15
C ALA A 363 -17.86 9.36 2.34
N PHE A 364 -17.53 8.52 1.35
CA PHE A 364 -16.35 7.67 1.40
C PHE A 364 -15.05 8.50 1.48
N ILE A 365 -14.92 9.54 0.66
CA ILE A 365 -13.76 10.44 0.68
C ILE A 365 -13.64 11.18 2.01
N GLN A 366 -14.76 11.66 2.57
CA GLN A 366 -14.74 12.32 3.88
C GLN A 366 -14.35 11.36 5.00
N ALA A 367 -14.74 10.08 4.92
CA ALA A 367 -14.29 9.08 5.87
C ALA A 367 -12.78 8.81 5.72
N LEU A 368 -12.27 8.68 4.49
CA LEU A 368 -10.84 8.47 4.23
C LEU A 368 -9.98 9.65 4.70
N LYS A 369 -10.41 10.90 4.44
CA LYS A 369 -9.73 12.13 4.89
C LYS A 369 -9.58 12.26 6.41
N ARG A 370 -10.35 11.52 7.20
CA ARG A 370 -10.22 11.51 8.67
C ARG A 370 -9.16 10.53 9.16
N LEU A 371 -8.69 9.63 8.29
CA LEU A 371 -7.69 8.61 8.58
C LEU A 371 -6.29 9.00 8.12
N LEU A 372 -6.22 9.78 7.03
CA LEU A 372 -5.02 10.44 6.52
C LEU A 372 -4.74 11.68 7.35
#